data_AF-A0A3D0NFQ4-F1
#
_entry.id   AF-A0A3D0NFQ4-F1
#
_cell.length_a   1.000
_cell.length_b   1.000
_cell.length_c   1.000
_cell.angle_alpha   90.00
_cell.angle_beta   90.00
_cell.angle_gamma   90.00
#
_symmetry.space_group_name_H-M   'P 1'
#
loop_
_entity.id
_entity.type
_entity.pdbx_description
1 polymer ?
#
loop_
_entity_poly.entity_id
_entity_poly.type
_entity_poly.pdbx_seq_one_letter_code
_entity_poly.pdbx_strand_id
1 'polypeptide(L)'
;NAQLTSEDVERLDDVWFDDARVLLASMEVPLASIEQAVIRAKQGGAMVVVNPAPVVAQLPEQMFLAQVDILTPNEHEASQLSGVRVEDVESARVAAAEIRDKYSIPVVIVTLGADG
;
A
#
# COMPACT_ATOMS: atom_id res chain seq x y z
N ASN A 1 -9.57 -2.64 15.19
CA ASN A 1 -9.11 -1.99 13.95
C ASN A 1 -10.08 -0.93 13.42
N ALA A 2 -11.40 -1.15 13.39
CA ALA A 2 -12.37 -0.16 12.87
C ALA A 2 -12.59 1.12 13.72
N GLN A 3 -11.86 1.31 14.82
CA GLN A 3 -11.99 2.45 15.72
C GLN A 3 -10.91 3.52 15.54
N LEU A 4 -9.85 3.23 14.75
CA LEU A 4 -8.82 4.21 14.47
C LEU A 4 -9.37 5.23 13.48
N THR A 5 -9.54 6.47 13.92
CA THR A 5 -10.04 7.57 13.10
C THR A 5 -8.91 8.42 12.55
N SER A 6 -9.22 9.26 11.55
CA SER A 6 -8.29 10.29 11.06
C SER A 6 -7.86 11.25 12.17
N GLU A 7 -8.77 11.58 13.09
CA GLU A 7 -8.49 12.48 14.22
C GLU A 7 -7.47 11.88 15.19
N ASP A 8 -7.48 10.55 15.37
CA ASP A 8 -6.46 9.88 16.19
C ASP A 8 -5.06 10.02 15.57
N VAL A 9 -4.97 10.01 14.23
CA VAL A 9 -3.71 10.27 13.50
C VAL A 9 -3.32 11.73 13.62
N GLU A 10 -4.25 12.67 13.49
CA GLU A 10 -4.00 14.12 13.62
C GLU A 10 -3.47 14.51 15.01
N ARG A 11 -3.94 13.84 16.07
CA ARG A 11 -3.51 14.08 17.45
C ARG A 11 -2.07 13.64 17.75
N LEU A 12 -1.42 12.88 16.88
CA LEU A 12 -0.02 12.48 17.04
C LEU A 12 0.90 13.69 16.82
N ASP A 13 1.96 13.80 17.62
CA ASP A 13 2.97 14.83 17.46
C ASP A 13 3.69 14.72 16.12
N ASP A 14 4.03 15.86 15.49
CA ASP A 14 4.71 15.92 14.18
C ASP A 14 6.05 15.19 14.16
N VAL A 15 6.74 15.09 15.32
CA VAL A 15 8.02 14.38 15.46
C VAL A 15 7.96 12.94 14.97
N TRP A 16 6.79 12.28 15.06
CA TRP A 16 6.61 10.91 14.59
C TRP A 16 6.60 10.79 13.06
N PHE A 17 6.37 11.89 12.34
CA PHE A 17 6.33 11.94 10.89
C PHE A 17 7.57 12.62 10.30
N ASP A 18 8.06 13.69 10.93
CA ASP A 18 9.24 14.43 10.46
C ASP A 18 10.53 13.61 10.51
N ASP A 19 10.69 12.78 11.55
CA ASP A 19 11.86 11.91 11.70
C ASP A 19 11.68 10.54 11.01
N ALA A 20 10.46 10.22 10.58
CA ALA A 20 10.18 8.95 9.93
C ALA A 20 10.87 8.87 8.57
N ARG A 21 11.43 7.70 8.26
CA ARG A 21 11.97 7.39 6.93
C ARG A 21 10.97 6.62 6.08
N VAL A 22 10.10 5.86 6.73
CA VAL A 22 9.13 4.99 6.09
C VAL A 22 7.84 5.01 6.88
N LEU A 23 6.72 5.20 6.17
CA LEU A 23 5.40 4.81 6.64
C LEU A 23 5.06 3.45 6.04
N LEU A 24 4.73 2.50 6.89
CA LEU A 24 4.17 1.21 6.49
C LEU A 24 2.70 1.15 6.92
N ALA A 25 1.79 0.91 5.98
CA ALA A 25 0.37 0.80 6.26
C ALA A 25 -0.25 -0.44 5.60
N SER A 26 -1.32 -0.96 6.20
CA SER A 26 -2.20 -1.98 5.62
C SER A 26 -3.64 -1.47 5.55
N MET A 27 -4.47 -2.06 4.69
CA MET A 27 -5.89 -1.69 4.52
C MET A 27 -6.82 -2.31 5.58
N GLU A 28 -6.29 -2.68 6.75
CA GLU A 28 -7.07 -3.26 7.86
C GLU A 28 -7.71 -2.21 8.78
N VAL A 29 -7.35 -0.94 8.60
CA VAL A 29 -7.91 0.22 9.33
C VAL A 29 -8.68 1.11 8.36
N PRO A 30 -9.56 2.01 8.86
CA PRO A 30 -10.32 2.90 8.00
C PRO A 30 -9.44 3.70 7.04
N LEU A 31 -9.82 3.74 5.76
CA LEU A 31 -9.05 4.39 4.69
C LEU A 31 -8.72 5.86 5.02
N ALA A 32 -9.66 6.59 5.60
CA ALA A 32 -9.44 7.99 6.00
C ALA A 32 -8.25 8.15 6.96
N SER A 33 -8.02 7.18 7.85
CA SER A 33 -6.90 7.19 8.79
C SER A 33 -5.57 6.90 8.06
N ILE A 34 -5.60 6.00 7.08
CA ILE A 34 -4.44 5.71 6.22
C ILE A 34 -4.08 6.92 5.38
N GLU A 35 -5.08 7.57 4.76
CA GLU A 35 -4.90 8.78 3.96
C GLU A 35 -4.25 9.91 4.77
N GLN A 36 -4.73 10.17 6.00
CA GLN A 36 -4.10 11.16 6.86
C GLN A 36 -2.66 10.81 7.22
N ALA A 37 -2.39 9.54 7.55
CA ALA A 37 -1.03 9.10 7.85
C ALA A 37 -0.10 9.26 6.64
N VAL A 38 -0.58 8.93 5.44
CA VAL A 38 0.17 9.08 4.18
C VAL A 38 0.46 10.55 3.89
N ILE A 39 -0.52 11.45 4.06
CA ILE A 39 -0.32 12.90 3.87
C ILE A 39 0.78 13.42 4.79
N ARG A 40 0.71 13.10 6.09
CA ARG A 40 1.71 13.55 7.08
C ARG A 40 3.09 12.95 6.80
N ALA A 41 3.15 11.67 6.47
CA ALA A 41 4.41 11.00 6.11
C ALA A 41 5.06 11.63 4.88
N LYS A 42 4.29 11.96 3.85
CA LYS A 42 4.80 12.64 2.65
C LYS A 42 5.28 14.06 2.93
N GLN A 43 4.60 14.79 3.81
CA GLN A 43 5.05 16.12 4.26
C GLN A 43 6.42 16.05 4.97
N GLY A 44 6.65 15.02 5.79
CA GLY A 44 7.95 14.73 6.41
C GLY A 44 9.00 14.12 5.47
N GLY A 45 8.64 13.85 4.21
CA GLY A 45 9.54 13.25 3.21
C GLY A 45 9.76 11.75 3.37
N ALA A 46 8.92 11.06 4.14
CA ALA A 46 9.00 9.62 4.30
C ALA A 46 8.53 8.86 3.05
N MET A 47 9.12 7.68 2.83
CA MET A 47 8.66 6.73 1.82
C MET A 47 7.38 6.03 2.31
N VAL A 48 6.41 5.85 1.41
CA VAL A 48 5.11 5.24 1.73
C VAL A 48 5.04 3.85 1.12
N VAL A 49 4.96 2.85 2.01
CA VAL A 49 4.80 1.44 1.67
C VAL A 49 3.41 0.98 2.10
N VAL A 50 2.64 0.44 1.17
CA VAL A 50 1.30 -0.06 1.43
C VAL A 50 1.21 -1.55 1.14
N ASN A 51 0.79 -2.30 2.13
CA ASN A 51 0.28 -3.65 1.95
C ASN A 51 -1.22 -3.56 1.64
N PRO A 52 -1.69 -3.96 0.44
CA PRO A 52 -3.10 -3.87 0.07
C PRO A 52 -4.00 -4.90 0.78
N ALA A 53 -3.49 -5.64 1.77
CA ALA A 53 -4.28 -6.54 2.60
C ALA A 53 -5.27 -5.79 3.53
N PRO A 54 -6.50 -6.31 3.75
CA PRO A 54 -7.06 -7.52 3.15
C PRO A 54 -7.47 -7.27 1.70
N VAL A 55 -7.64 -8.35 0.94
CA VAL A 55 -8.13 -8.32 -0.44
C VAL A 55 -9.22 -7.26 -0.66
N VAL A 56 -8.86 -6.19 -1.36
CA VAL A 56 -9.82 -5.21 -1.87
C VAL A 56 -10.05 -5.48 -3.36
N ALA A 57 -11.31 -5.56 -3.78
CA ALA A 57 -11.66 -5.76 -5.19
C ALA A 57 -11.11 -4.63 -6.08
N GLN A 58 -10.96 -3.43 -5.50
CA GLN A 58 -10.32 -2.28 -6.12
C GLN A 58 -9.54 -1.51 -5.05
N LEU A 59 -8.36 -1.02 -5.44
CA LEU A 59 -7.62 -0.08 -4.62
C LEU A 59 -8.37 1.26 -4.53
N PRO A 60 -8.08 2.08 -3.50
CA PRO A 60 -8.62 3.43 -3.33
C PRO A 60 -8.38 4.35 -4.54
N GLU A 61 -8.97 5.54 -4.50
CA GLU A 61 -8.86 6.52 -5.58
C GLU A 61 -7.40 6.77 -6.03
N GLN A 62 -7.23 7.08 -7.32
CA GLN A 62 -5.92 7.30 -7.94
C GLN A 62 -5.07 8.35 -7.18
N MET A 63 -5.71 9.32 -6.53
CA MET A 63 -5.05 10.36 -5.73
C MET A 63 -4.33 9.81 -4.49
N PHE A 64 -4.89 8.77 -3.85
CA PHE A 64 -4.21 8.06 -2.77
C PHE A 64 -3.04 7.25 -3.33
N LEU A 65 -3.28 6.51 -4.42
CA LEU A 65 -2.26 5.65 -5.03
C LEU A 65 -1.06 6.40 -5.59
N ALA A 66 -1.25 7.64 -6.06
CA ALA A 66 -0.17 8.53 -6.48
C ALA A 66 0.81 8.88 -5.35
N GLN A 67 0.43 8.66 -4.08
CA GLN A 67 1.28 8.88 -2.92
C GLN A 67 1.94 7.59 -2.44
N VAL A 68 1.63 6.43 -3.02
CA VAL A 68 2.24 5.15 -2.64
C VAL A 68 3.51 4.95 -3.46
N ASP A 69 4.65 4.73 -2.79
CA ASP A 69 5.92 4.47 -3.45
C ASP A 69 6.12 2.98 -3.74
N ILE A 70 5.71 2.14 -2.78
CA ILE A 70 5.85 0.68 -2.86
C ILE A 70 4.53 0.03 -2.46
N LEU A 71 4.02 -0.88 -3.32
CA LEU A 71 2.90 -1.75 -3.00
C LEU A 71 3.40 -3.19 -2.78
N THR A 72 2.94 -3.85 -1.72
CA THR A 72 3.42 -5.20 -1.34
C THR A 72 2.31 -6.26 -1.26
N PRO A 73 1.59 -6.59 -2.35
CA PRO A 73 0.58 -7.64 -2.32
C PRO A 73 1.18 -9.05 -2.11
N ASN A 74 0.40 -9.97 -1.55
CA ASN A 74 0.67 -11.41 -1.68
C ASN A 74 0.18 -11.98 -3.03
N GLU A 75 0.44 -13.25 -3.31
CA GLU A 75 -0.02 -13.97 -4.51
C GLU A 75 -1.51 -13.77 -4.82
N HIS A 76 -2.36 -13.88 -3.80
CA HIS A 76 -3.80 -13.82 -3.95
C HIS A 76 -4.28 -12.40 -4.27
N GLU A 77 -3.77 -11.40 -3.55
CA GLU A 77 -4.04 -9.99 -3.79
C GLU A 77 -3.50 -9.54 -5.15
N ALA A 78 -2.28 -9.95 -5.49
CA ALA A 78 -1.68 -9.65 -6.78
C ALA A 78 -2.52 -10.22 -7.92
N SER A 79 -3.04 -11.44 -7.75
CA SER A 79 -3.91 -12.06 -8.74
C SER A 79 -5.21 -11.29 -8.98
N GLN A 80 -5.80 -10.76 -7.91
CA GLN A 80 -7.03 -9.98 -8.01
C GLN A 80 -6.82 -8.59 -8.60
N LEU A 81 -5.75 -7.91 -8.17
CA LEU A 81 -5.44 -6.55 -8.63
C LEU A 81 -5.03 -6.52 -10.10
N SER A 82 -4.24 -7.51 -10.54
CA SER A 82 -3.76 -7.63 -11.92
C SER A 82 -4.74 -8.33 -12.86
N GLY A 83 -5.57 -9.25 -12.35
CA GLY A 83 -6.34 -10.19 -13.17
C GLY A 83 -5.50 -11.36 -13.73
N VAL A 84 -4.22 -11.45 -13.36
CA VAL A 84 -3.30 -12.52 -13.75
C VAL A 84 -3.21 -13.53 -12.63
N ARG A 85 -3.50 -14.80 -12.87
CA ARG A 85 -3.34 -15.84 -11.85
C ARG A 85 -1.85 -16.03 -11.51
N VAL A 86 -1.49 -15.79 -10.27
CA VAL A 86 -0.12 -15.97 -9.74
C VAL A 86 0.03 -17.38 -9.18
N GLU A 87 0.96 -18.16 -9.74
CA GLU A 87 1.29 -19.52 -9.29
C GLU A 87 2.80 -19.78 -9.20
N ASP A 88 3.62 -18.85 -9.69
CA ASP A 88 5.07 -18.92 -9.73
C ASP A 88 5.69 -17.52 -9.85
N VAL A 89 7.02 -17.45 -9.84
CA VAL A 89 7.78 -16.18 -9.94
C VAL A 89 7.50 -15.44 -11.25
N GLU A 90 7.31 -16.15 -12.36
CA GLU A 90 7.08 -15.51 -13.66
C GLU A 90 5.69 -14.87 -13.75
N SER A 91 4.65 -15.59 -13.33
CA SER A 91 3.29 -15.06 -13.23
C SER A 91 3.20 -13.91 -12.21
N ALA A 92 3.95 -13.99 -11.10
CA ALA A 92 4.07 -12.90 -10.13
C ALA A 92 4.71 -11.65 -10.74
N ARG A 93 5.75 -11.81 -11.56
CA ARG A 93 6.41 -10.70 -12.26
C ARG A 93 5.47 -10.02 -13.26
N VAL A 94 4.67 -10.79 -13.99
CA VAL A 94 3.64 -10.26 -14.90
C VAL A 94 2.58 -9.51 -14.09
N ALA A 95 2.06 -10.10 -13.01
CA ALA A 95 1.08 -9.46 -12.15
C ALA A 95 1.60 -8.13 -11.56
N ALA A 96 2.86 -8.10 -11.11
CA ALA A 96 3.50 -6.89 -10.59
C ALA A 96 3.57 -5.78 -11.64
N ALA A 97 3.91 -6.12 -12.89
CA ALA A 97 3.97 -5.16 -13.99
C ALA A 97 2.58 -4.59 -14.33
N GLU A 98 1.56 -5.46 -14.42
CA GLU A 98 0.17 -5.03 -14.65
C GLU A 98 -0.33 -4.09 -13.55
N ILE A 99 -0.05 -4.39 -12.28
CA ILE A 99 -0.43 -3.54 -11.15
C ILE A 99 0.30 -2.20 -11.23
N ARG A 100 1.61 -2.22 -11.46
CA ARG A 100 2.44 -1.02 -11.59
C ARG A 100 1.86 -0.09 -12.66
N ASP A 101 1.55 -0.63 -13.83
CA ASP A 101 1.10 0.17 -14.98
C ASP A 101 -0.34 0.64 -14.80
N LYS A 102 -1.24 -0.23 -14.30
CA LYS A 102 -2.66 0.08 -14.04
C LYS A 102 -2.85 1.15 -12.98
N TYR A 103 -2.07 1.11 -11.90
CA TYR A 103 -2.22 2.02 -10.76
C TYR A 103 -1.16 3.13 -10.71
N SER A 104 -0.21 3.14 -11.66
CA SER A 104 0.89 4.11 -11.73
C SER A 104 1.73 4.17 -10.44
N ILE A 105 1.91 3.02 -9.79
CA ILE A 105 2.72 2.88 -8.57
C ILE A 105 4.17 2.64 -8.99
N PRO A 106 5.19 3.32 -8.42
CA PRO A 106 6.58 3.17 -8.87
C PRO A 106 7.14 1.74 -8.70
N VAL A 107 6.87 1.10 -7.56
CA VAL A 107 7.40 -0.23 -7.22
C VAL A 107 6.29 -1.14 -6.72
N VAL A 108 6.24 -2.37 -7.25
CA VAL A 108 5.34 -3.43 -6.77
C VAL A 108 6.18 -4.66 -6.43
N ILE A 109 6.04 -5.16 -5.20
CA ILE A 109 6.73 -6.35 -4.70
C ILE A 109 5.68 -7.40 -4.36
N VAL A 110 5.61 -8.49 -5.14
CA VAL A 110 4.70 -9.60 -4.86
C VAL A 110 5.40 -10.58 -3.92
N THR A 111 4.79 -10.89 -2.78
CA THR A 111 5.31 -11.89 -1.83
C THR A 111 4.81 -13.29 -2.20
N LEU A 112 5.68 -14.30 -2.13
CA LEU A 112 5.44 -15.69 -2.56
C LEU A 112 5.62 -16.70 -1.42
N GLY A 113 5.49 -16.24 -0.18
CA GLY A 113 5.60 -17.08 1.00
C GLY A 113 6.95 -17.77 1.12
N ALA A 114 6.96 -19.11 1.02
CA ALA A 114 8.20 -19.89 1.11
C ALA A 114 9.09 -19.76 -0.13
N ASP A 115 8.50 -19.35 -1.26
CA ASP A 115 9.19 -19.17 -2.54
C ASP A 115 9.72 -17.73 -2.72
N GLY A 116 9.51 -16.84 -1.72
CA GLY A 116 9.98 -15.45 -1.70
C GLY A 116 9.39 -14.58 -0.60
#